data_AF-A0A3B4Z551-F1
#
_entry.id   AF-A0A3B4Z551-F1
#
_cell.length_a   1.000
_cell.length_b   1.000
_cell.length_c   1.000
_cell.angle_alpha   90.00
_cell.angle_beta   90.00
_cell.angle_gamma   90.00
#
_symmetry.space_group_name_H-M   'P 1'
#
loop_
_entity.id
_entity.type
_entity.pdbx_description
1 polymer ?
#
loop_
_entity_poly.entity_id
_entity_poly.type
_entity_poly.pdbx_seq_one_letter_code
_entity_poly.pdbx_strand_id
1 'polypeptide(L)'
;MDTGKKFNIAAGDLTADSLRQMCQEVVDGTAKPYLRTEEIPEDWNKGPVKVLVGKNFESVALDPTKNVFVEFYAPWCGHCKELTPIWDQLGEKYADHDDIIIAKMDATANEVESLDIRGFPTLKYFPTVVDYTGKRDLETMSKFLDDGGVLPKEESDEEEDDEDEDEEDEEEDKEDDDDLKLSEISRLSVPLLTTCLLMLLFCNLST
;
A
#
# COMPACT_ATOMS: atom_id res chain seq x y z
N MET A 1 -8.62 6.34 25.76
CA MET A 1 -7.29 5.99 25.25
C MET A 1 -7.45 4.64 24.59
N ASP A 2 -7.72 4.65 23.29
CA ASP A 2 -7.73 3.41 22.51
C ASP A 2 -6.29 3.16 22.06
N THR A 3 -5.62 2.20 22.68
CA THR A 3 -4.21 1.95 22.41
C THR A 3 -4.00 1.06 21.17
N GLY A 4 -5.08 0.50 20.57
CA GLY A 4 -4.99 -0.44 19.44
C GLY A 4 -4.22 -1.74 19.71
N LYS A 5 -3.63 -1.89 20.90
CA LYS A 5 -2.84 -3.04 21.34
C LYS A 5 -3.72 -4.28 21.44
N LYS A 6 -3.32 -5.32 20.72
CA LYS A 6 -3.91 -6.65 20.80
C LYS A 6 -3.19 -7.42 21.90
N PHE A 7 -3.91 -8.24 22.64
CA PHE A 7 -3.34 -9.10 23.67
C PHE A 7 -3.90 -10.51 23.46
N ASN A 8 -3.09 -11.53 23.70
CA ASN A 8 -3.53 -12.92 23.64
C ASN A 8 -3.44 -13.57 25.02
N ILE A 9 -4.29 -14.57 25.24
CA ILE A 9 -4.12 -15.48 26.37
C ILE A 9 -3.01 -16.45 25.96
N ALA A 10 -1.97 -16.56 26.78
CA ALA A 10 -0.88 -17.51 26.55
C ALA A 10 -1.44 -18.93 26.35
N ALA A 11 -0.75 -19.74 25.54
CA ALA A 11 -1.24 -21.07 25.14
C ALA A 11 -1.68 -21.91 26.36
N GLY A 12 -2.97 -22.26 26.40
CA GLY A 12 -3.61 -22.94 27.52
C GLY A 12 -5.15 -22.90 27.41
N ASP A 13 -5.83 -23.46 28.40
CA ASP A 13 -7.30 -23.48 28.42
C ASP A 13 -7.88 -22.07 28.63
N LEU A 14 -8.88 -21.73 27.81
CA LEU A 14 -9.70 -20.54 28.02
C LEU A 14 -10.58 -20.75 29.25
N THR A 15 -10.15 -20.22 30.39
CA THR A 15 -10.85 -20.34 31.68
C THR A 15 -11.16 -18.95 32.23
N ALA A 16 -12.09 -18.90 33.19
CA ALA A 16 -12.41 -17.64 33.86
C ALA A 16 -11.20 -17.03 34.55
N ASP A 17 -10.29 -17.84 35.07
CA ASP A 17 -9.11 -17.36 35.81
C ASP A 17 -8.02 -16.86 34.86
N SER A 18 -7.77 -17.54 33.73
CA SER A 18 -6.81 -17.07 32.72
C SER A 18 -7.27 -15.75 32.08
N LEU A 19 -8.57 -15.59 31.84
CA LEU A 19 -9.12 -14.32 31.36
C LEU A 19 -9.01 -13.19 32.41
N ARG A 20 -9.34 -13.46 33.68
CA ARG A 20 -9.21 -12.46 34.77
C ARG A 20 -7.77 -12.00 34.94
N GLN A 21 -6.83 -12.94 34.93
CA GLN A 21 -5.40 -12.63 35.03
C GLN A 21 -4.96 -11.72 33.89
N MET A 22 -5.29 -12.07 32.65
CA MET A 22 -4.97 -11.24 31.48
C MET A 22 -5.58 -9.83 31.61
N CYS A 23 -6.85 -9.71 32.01
CA CYS A 23 -7.46 -8.39 32.21
C CYS A 23 -6.72 -7.57 33.28
N GLN A 24 -6.30 -8.22 34.37
CA GLN A 24 -5.54 -7.55 35.43
C GLN A 24 -4.17 -7.08 34.91
N GLU A 25 -3.44 -7.92 34.18
CA GLU A 25 -2.15 -7.56 33.58
C GLU A 25 -2.28 -6.41 32.57
N VAL A 26 -3.37 -6.36 31.79
CA VAL A 26 -3.65 -5.25 30.86
C VAL A 26 -3.93 -3.95 31.63
N VAL A 27 -4.74 -4.01 32.68
CA VAL A 27 -5.06 -2.85 33.54
C VAL A 27 -3.80 -2.35 34.27
N ASP A 28 -2.97 -3.27 34.73
CA ASP A 28 -1.71 -2.97 35.42
C ASP A 28 -0.59 -2.52 34.46
N GLY A 29 -0.83 -2.62 33.14
CA GLY A 29 0.13 -2.26 32.10
C GLY A 29 1.31 -3.22 31.98
N THR A 30 1.22 -4.42 32.56
CA THR A 30 2.28 -5.45 32.56
C THR A 30 2.10 -6.46 31.43
N ALA A 31 0.90 -6.54 30.84
CA ALA A 31 0.64 -7.41 29.70
C ALA A 31 1.50 -6.99 28.49
N LYS A 32 2.18 -7.96 27.87
CA LYS A 32 2.88 -7.74 26.61
C LYS A 32 1.89 -7.75 25.45
N PRO A 33 1.90 -6.76 24.54
CA PRO A 33 1.09 -6.81 23.34
C PRO A 33 1.42 -8.06 22.53
N TYR A 34 0.37 -8.71 22.03
CA TYR A 34 0.50 -9.75 21.05
C TYR A 34 0.85 -9.13 19.70
N LEU A 35 1.95 -9.60 19.12
CA LEU A 35 2.35 -9.30 17.75
C LEU A 35 2.20 -10.56 16.91
N ARG A 36 1.51 -10.45 15.79
CA ARG A 36 1.39 -11.55 14.84
C ARG A 36 2.74 -11.81 14.18
N THR A 37 3.11 -13.07 14.01
CA THR A 37 4.30 -13.46 13.26
C THR A 37 4.13 -14.86 12.69
N GLU A 38 4.72 -15.09 11.53
CA GLU A 38 4.87 -16.41 10.93
C GLU A 38 6.06 -17.17 11.52
N GLU A 39 6.19 -18.44 11.13
CA GLU A 39 7.41 -19.21 11.35
C GLU A 39 8.51 -18.76 10.39
N ILE A 40 9.76 -18.81 10.83
CA ILE A 40 10.90 -18.46 9.98
C ILE A 40 11.05 -19.56 8.91
N PRO A 41 10.97 -19.24 7.61
CA PRO A 41 11.18 -20.23 6.54
C PRO A 41 12.61 -20.80 6.58
N GLU A 42 12.81 -22.07 6.25
CA GLU A 42 14.16 -22.68 6.25
C GLU A 42 15.12 -22.05 5.23
N ASP A 43 14.57 -21.44 4.19
CA ASP A 43 15.27 -20.80 3.08
C ASP A 43 15.27 -19.27 3.16
N TRP A 44 14.90 -18.70 4.32
CA TRP A 44 14.74 -17.26 4.52
C TRP A 44 15.96 -16.42 4.09
N ASN A 45 17.17 -16.99 4.13
CA ASN A 45 18.41 -16.32 3.77
C ASN A 45 19.13 -16.89 2.54
N LYS A 46 18.55 -17.86 1.82
CA LYS A 46 19.21 -18.52 0.68
C LYS A 46 19.28 -17.64 -0.56
N GLY A 47 18.24 -16.85 -0.81
CA GLY A 47 18.16 -15.94 -1.95
C GLY A 47 18.89 -14.61 -1.74
N PRO A 48 19.06 -13.81 -2.80
CA PRO A 48 19.64 -12.46 -2.71
C PRO A 48 18.77 -11.53 -1.85
N VAL A 49 17.44 -11.60 -2.00
CA VAL A 49 16.48 -10.93 -1.12
C VAL A 49 16.15 -11.84 0.06
N LYS A 50 16.42 -11.37 1.28
CA LYS A 50 16.15 -12.10 2.52
C LYS A 50 14.66 -11.99 2.91
N VAL A 51 14.08 -13.07 3.40
CA VAL A 51 12.70 -13.09 3.89
C VAL A 51 12.72 -12.90 5.39
N LEU A 52 12.04 -11.85 5.86
CA LEU A 52 11.87 -11.57 7.27
C LEU A 52 10.44 -11.89 7.70
N VAL A 53 10.32 -12.30 8.95
CA VAL A 53 9.09 -12.48 9.72
C VAL A 53 9.29 -11.80 11.07
N GLY A 54 8.23 -11.61 11.85
CA GLY A 54 8.35 -10.94 13.16
C GLY A 54 9.41 -11.56 14.08
N LYS A 55 9.62 -12.88 14.02
CA LYS A 55 10.61 -13.60 14.85
C LYS A 55 12.08 -13.31 14.55
N ASN A 56 12.45 -13.04 13.30
CA ASN A 56 13.86 -12.78 12.91
C ASN A 56 14.11 -11.32 12.54
N PHE A 57 13.06 -10.50 12.42
CA PHE A 57 13.17 -9.10 12.01
C PHE A 57 14.17 -8.33 12.86
N GLU A 58 14.02 -8.34 14.18
CA GLU A 58 14.86 -7.54 15.08
C GLU A 58 16.33 -7.91 14.95
N SER A 59 16.64 -9.21 14.93
CA SER A 59 18.01 -9.71 14.83
C SER A 59 18.71 -9.39 13.51
N VAL A 60 17.94 -9.17 12.43
CA VAL A 60 18.49 -8.91 11.10
C VAL A 60 18.46 -7.43 10.80
N ALA A 61 17.27 -6.80 10.85
CA ALA A 61 17.08 -5.41 10.48
C ALA A 61 17.78 -4.45 11.44
N LEU A 62 17.80 -4.76 12.74
CA LEU A 62 18.41 -3.87 13.75
C LEU A 62 19.86 -4.27 14.11
N ASP A 63 20.49 -5.15 13.32
CA ASP A 63 21.92 -5.46 13.49
C ASP A 63 22.75 -4.18 13.25
N PRO A 64 23.50 -3.69 14.25
CA PRO A 64 24.28 -2.45 14.11
C PRO A 64 25.46 -2.57 13.13
N THR A 65 25.78 -3.78 12.66
CA THR A 65 26.85 -4.05 11.70
C THR A 65 26.37 -4.11 10.25
N LYS A 66 25.05 -4.02 10.02
CA LYS A 66 24.42 -4.14 8.70
C LYS A 66 23.55 -2.93 8.39
N ASN A 67 23.45 -2.64 7.11
CA ASN A 67 22.57 -1.66 6.50
C ASN A 67 21.44 -2.43 5.81
N VAL A 68 20.26 -2.46 6.41
CA VAL A 68 19.17 -3.32 5.94
C VAL A 68 18.06 -2.51 5.32
N PHE A 69 17.74 -2.80 4.06
CA PHE A 69 16.65 -2.18 3.35
C PHE A 69 15.50 -3.17 3.18
N VAL A 70 14.35 -2.85 3.77
CA VAL A 70 13.23 -3.77 3.90
C VAL A 70 12.02 -3.26 3.13
N GLU A 71 11.48 -4.12 2.26
CA GLU A 71 10.16 -3.96 1.68
C GLU A 71 9.10 -4.58 2.61
N PHE A 72 8.18 -3.77 3.09
CA PHE A 72 6.96 -4.23 3.75
C PHE A 72 5.84 -4.30 2.71
N TYR A 73 5.40 -5.52 2.40
CA TYR A 73 4.44 -5.78 1.33
C TYR A 73 3.18 -6.50 1.82
N ALA A 74 2.20 -6.59 0.92
CA ALA A 74 1.03 -7.44 1.03
C ALA A 74 0.92 -8.32 -0.23
N PRO A 75 0.69 -9.64 -0.12
CA PRO A 75 0.79 -10.55 -1.27
C PRO A 75 -0.29 -10.34 -2.35
N TRP A 76 -1.39 -9.66 -2.02
CA TRP A 76 -2.45 -9.28 -2.95
C TRP A 76 -2.29 -7.88 -3.57
N CYS A 77 -1.35 -7.07 -3.09
CA CYS A 77 -1.19 -5.68 -3.55
C CYS A 77 -0.60 -5.63 -4.97
N GLY A 78 -1.27 -4.92 -5.88
CA GLY A 78 -0.80 -4.71 -7.26
C GLY A 78 0.55 -3.98 -7.32
N HIS A 79 0.69 -2.87 -6.58
CA HIS A 79 1.92 -2.09 -6.54
C HIS A 79 3.12 -2.84 -5.96
N CYS A 80 2.90 -3.79 -5.05
CA CYS A 80 3.97 -4.66 -4.56
C CYS A 80 4.44 -5.64 -5.65
N LYS A 81 3.50 -6.18 -6.43
CA LYS A 81 3.83 -7.08 -7.55
C LYS A 81 4.60 -6.36 -8.66
N GLU A 82 4.27 -5.09 -8.91
CA GLU A 82 5.02 -4.22 -9.83
C GLU A 82 6.44 -3.96 -9.34
N LEU A 83 6.64 -3.80 -8.02
CA LEU A 83 7.96 -3.56 -7.42
C LEU A 83 8.83 -4.82 -7.35
N THR A 84 8.22 -6.01 -7.21
CA THR A 84 8.92 -7.30 -7.04
C THR A 84 10.11 -7.50 -8.01
N PRO A 85 9.96 -7.35 -9.35
CA PRO A 85 11.10 -7.55 -10.25
C PRO A 85 12.25 -6.56 -10.03
N ILE A 86 11.95 -5.32 -9.64
CA ILE A 86 12.98 -4.30 -9.36
C ILE A 86 13.65 -4.61 -8.01
N TRP A 87 12.88 -5.07 -7.02
CA TRP A 87 13.39 -5.47 -5.71
C TRP A 87 14.31 -6.69 -5.79
N ASP A 88 13.96 -7.67 -6.63
CA ASP A 88 14.80 -8.84 -6.88
C ASP A 88 16.12 -8.44 -7.59
N GLN A 89 16.06 -7.53 -8.57
CA GLN A 89 17.27 -6.97 -9.21
C GLN A 89 18.16 -6.21 -8.22
N LEU A 90 17.55 -5.44 -7.31
CA LEU A 90 18.28 -4.75 -6.26
C LEU A 90 18.95 -5.76 -5.32
N GLY A 91 18.23 -6.81 -4.93
CA GLY A 91 18.79 -7.92 -4.16
C GLY A 91 20.01 -8.54 -4.84
N GLU A 92 19.91 -8.87 -6.12
CA GLU A 92 21.03 -9.45 -6.89
C GLU A 92 22.23 -8.51 -6.95
N LYS A 93 21.98 -7.21 -7.16
CA LYS A 93 23.05 -6.19 -7.22
C LYS A 93 23.87 -6.11 -5.92
N TYR A 94 23.22 -6.28 -4.76
CA TYR A 94 23.85 -6.19 -3.44
C TYR A 94 24.09 -7.55 -2.77
N ALA A 95 23.95 -8.67 -3.50
CA ALA A 95 24.04 -10.02 -2.93
C ALA A 95 25.40 -10.33 -2.30
N ASP A 96 26.47 -9.79 -2.88
CA ASP A 96 27.87 -9.96 -2.43
C ASP A 96 28.38 -8.78 -1.59
N HIS A 97 27.51 -7.84 -1.20
CA HIS A 97 27.91 -6.69 -0.39
C HIS A 97 28.07 -7.10 1.08
N ASP A 98 29.16 -6.67 1.73
CA ASP A 98 29.48 -7.14 3.07
C ASP A 98 28.53 -6.58 4.14
N ASP A 99 28.01 -5.37 3.98
CA ASP A 99 27.19 -4.65 4.96
C ASP A 99 25.76 -4.38 4.51
N ILE A 100 25.42 -4.43 3.21
CA ILE A 100 24.07 -4.11 2.73
C ILE A 100 23.23 -5.40 2.60
N ILE A 101 22.03 -5.39 3.16
CA ILE A 101 21.07 -6.50 3.07
C ILE A 101 19.77 -5.98 2.46
N ILE A 102 19.32 -6.61 1.38
CA ILE A 102 18.00 -6.39 0.81
C ILE A 102 17.05 -7.45 1.37
N ALA A 103 15.93 -7.02 1.91
CA ALA A 103 14.98 -7.90 2.58
C ALA A 103 13.53 -7.55 2.26
N LYS A 104 12.63 -8.49 2.51
CA LYS A 104 11.18 -8.28 2.41
C LYS A 104 10.44 -8.95 3.56
N MET A 105 9.32 -8.37 3.95
CA MET A 105 8.45 -8.91 4.99
C MET A 105 6.97 -8.72 4.61
N ASP A 106 6.19 -9.79 4.71
CA ASP A 106 4.74 -9.70 4.61
C ASP A 106 4.18 -9.05 5.89
N ALA A 107 3.85 -7.78 5.80
CA ALA A 107 3.32 -6.99 6.92
C ALA A 107 1.83 -7.27 7.20
N THR A 108 1.18 -8.11 6.40
CA THR A 108 -0.20 -8.59 6.63
C THR A 108 -0.25 -9.85 7.48
N ALA A 109 0.86 -10.60 7.50
CA ALA A 109 1.06 -11.79 8.31
C ALA A 109 2.02 -11.54 9.49
N ASN A 110 2.81 -10.46 9.47
CA ASN A 110 3.79 -10.14 10.50
C ASN A 110 3.61 -8.71 11.05
N GLU A 111 3.79 -8.54 12.34
CA GLU A 111 3.79 -7.25 13.05
C GLU A 111 5.14 -7.13 13.80
N VAL A 112 5.71 -5.92 13.81
CA VAL A 112 6.98 -5.61 14.50
C VAL A 112 6.72 -4.49 15.49
N GLU A 113 7.29 -4.60 16.68
CA GLU A 113 7.14 -3.57 17.71
C GLU A 113 7.68 -2.22 17.20
N SER A 114 6.96 -1.14 17.49
CA SER A 114 7.31 0.24 17.07
C SER A 114 7.27 0.52 15.56
N LEU A 115 6.88 -0.44 14.71
CA LEU A 115 6.63 -0.23 13.29
C LEU A 115 5.14 -0.37 12.97
N ASP A 116 4.53 0.74 12.56
CA ASP A 116 3.13 0.77 12.12
C ASP A 116 3.07 0.93 10.60
N ILE A 117 2.94 -0.21 9.89
CA ILE A 117 2.84 -0.23 8.43
C ILE A 117 1.37 -0.12 8.01
N ARG A 118 0.99 1.06 7.53
CA ARG A 118 -0.41 1.37 7.15
C ARG A 118 -0.71 1.26 5.66
N GLY A 119 0.32 1.12 4.83
CA GLY A 119 0.19 1.09 3.37
C GLY A 119 1.25 0.22 2.73
N PHE A 120 0.99 -0.23 1.50
CA PHE A 120 1.85 -1.16 0.78
C PHE A 120 2.14 -0.68 -0.66
N PRO A 121 3.37 -0.85 -1.17
CA PRO A 121 4.57 -1.20 -0.40
C PRO A 121 5.03 -0.01 0.48
N THR A 122 5.60 -0.32 1.65
CA THR A 122 6.35 0.65 2.46
C THR A 122 7.81 0.20 2.48
N LEU A 123 8.74 1.12 2.22
CA LEU A 123 10.18 0.83 2.16
C LEU A 123 10.87 1.57 3.31
N LYS A 124 11.65 0.86 4.13
CA LYS A 124 12.41 1.47 5.23
C LYS A 124 13.82 0.92 5.31
N TYR A 125 14.73 1.78 5.71
CA TYR A 125 16.15 1.50 5.90
C TYR A 125 16.51 1.45 7.38
N PHE A 126 17.31 0.47 7.78
CA PHE A 126 17.66 0.16 9.15
C PHE A 126 19.18 0.02 9.31
N PRO A 127 19.73 0.27 10.53
CA PRO A 127 19.05 0.44 11.82
C PRO A 127 18.54 1.86 12.11
N THR A 128 18.86 2.84 11.28
CA THR A 128 18.49 4.25 11.50
C THR A 128 16.99 4.54 11.35
N VAL A 129 16.21 3.58 10.86
CA VAL A 129 14.76 3.66 10.64
C VAL A 129 14.40 4.89 9.78
N VAL A 130 14.92 4.91 8.55
CA VAL A 130 14.65 5.96 7.57
C VAL A 130 13.58 5.50 6.58
N ASP A 131 12.57 6.33 6.37
CA ASP A 131 11.52 6.08 5.40
C ASP A 131 12.00 6.44 4.00
N TYR A 132 11.91 5.49 3.08
CA TYR A 132 12.25 5.73 1.69
C TYR A 132 11.04 6.26 0.93
N THR A 133 11.15 7.49 0.43
CA THR A 133 10.09 8.19 -0.30
C THR A 133 10.47 8.54 -1.74
N GLY A 134 11.61 8.04 -2.24
CA GLY A 134 12.08 8.28 -3.61
C GLY A 134 11.38 7.41 -4.68
N LYS A 135 11.80 7.59 -5.93
CA LYS A 135 11.32 6.79 -7.08
C LYS A 135 11.70 5.32 -6.92
N ARG A 136 10.74 4.42 -7.15
CA ARG A 136 10.90 2.96 -6.95
C ARG A 136 11.56 2.26 -8.14
N ASP A 137 12.64 2.85 -8.65
CA ASP A 137 13.47 2.30 -9.71
C ASP A 137 14.83 1.85 -9.15
N LEU A 138 15.53 1.00 -9.91
CA LEU A 138 16.79 0.40 -9.49
C LEU A 138 17.88 1.44 -9.24
N GLU A 139 17.93 2.50 -10.05
CA GLU A 139 18.98 3.52 -9.99
C GLU A 139 18.85 4.37 -8.73
N THR A 140 17.66 4.93 -8.48
CA THR A 140 17.39 5.79 -7.33
C THR A 140 17.54 5.02 -6.01
N MET A 141 17.06 3.78 -5.95
CA MET A 141 17.25 2.93 -4.77
C MET A 141 18.72 2.56 -4.55
N SER A 142 19.48 2.29 -5.61
CA SER A 142 20.92 2.03 -5.48
C SER A 142 21.66 3.24 -4.91
N LYS A 143 21.42 4.43 -5.45
CA LYS A 143 22.04 5.67 -4.96
C LYS A 143 21.75 5.89 -3.48
N PHE A 144 20.49 5.70 -3.07
CA PHE A 144 20.09 5.80 -1.66
C PHE A 144 20.86 4.83 -0.75
N LEU A 145 21.09 3.60 -1.19
CA LEU A 145 21.86 2.61 -0.43
C LEU A 145 23.35 2.96 -0.37
N ASP A 146 23.93 3.34 -1.51
CA ASP A 146 25.34 3.70 -1.64
C ASP A 146 25.67 4.97 -0.80
N ASP A 147 24.69 5.87 -0.65
CA ASP A 147 24.78 7.07 0.18
C ASP A 147 24.45 6.83 1.67
N GLY A 148 24.28 5.57 2.09
CA GLY A 148 24.05 5.20 3.50
C GLY A 148 22.67 5.55 4.03
N GLY A 149 21.64 5.49 3.18
CA GLY A 149 20.26 5.76 3.54
C GLY A 149 19.88 7.24 3.46
N VAL A 150 20.61 8.03 2.68
CA VAL A 150 20.27 9.42 2.37
C VAL A 150 19.65 9.49 0.98
N LEU A 151 18.46 10.08 0.87
CA LEU A 151 17.80 10.23 -0.43
C LEU A 151 18.61 11.21 -1.30
N PRO A 152 18.83 10.89 -2.59
CA PRO A 152 19.37 11.84 -3.55
C PRO A 152 18.49 13.09 -3.58
N LYS A 153 19.10 14.27 -3.72
CA LYS A 153 18.33 15.47 -4.06
C LYS A 153 17.80 15.24 -5.47
N GLU A 154 16.48 15.25 -5.63
CA GLU A 154 15.88 15.24 -6.97
C GLU A 154 16.41 16.49 -7.69
N GLU A 155 17.26 16.29 -8.69
CA GLU A 155 17.51 17.34 -9.68
C GLU A 155 16.18 17.45 -10.42
N SER A 156 15.48 18.56 -10.20
CA SER A 156 14.31 18.90 -10.99
C SER A 156 14.79 19.07 -12.42
N ASP A 157 14.55 18.06 -13.25
CA ASP A 157 14.55 18.23 -14.69
C ASP A 157 13.44 19.24 -14.99
N GLU A 158 13.84 20.52 -15.09
CA GLU A 158 13.08 21.55 -15.77
C GLU A 158 13.00 21.11 -17.24
N GLU A 159 12.03 20.26 -17.57
CA GLU A 159 11.63 20.11 -18.97
C GLU A 159 10.97 21.42 -19.38
N GLU A 160 11.61 22.09 -20.34
CA GLU A 160 11.15 23.30 -21.01
C GLU A 160 9.75 23.03 -21.59
N ASP A 161 8.73 23.71 -21.05
CA ASP A 161 7.44 23.89 -21.71
C ASP A 161 7.71 24.70 -23.00
N ASP A 162 7.89 24.01 -24.12
CA ASP A 162 7.86 24.61 -25.45
C ASP A 162 6.43 25.15 -25.69
N GLU A 163 6.29 26.47 -25.53
CA GLU A 163 5.20 27.28 -26.08
C GLU A 163 5.22 27.13 -27.61
N ASP A 164 4.22 26.48 -28.21
CA ASP A 164 3.94 26.66 -29.64
C ASP A 164 2.51 27.17 -29.83
N GLU A 165 2.49 28.31 -30.51
CA GLU A 165 1.46 29.32 -30.66
C GLU A 165 0.21 28.87 -31.45
N ASP A 166 -0.87 29.60 -31.17
CA ASP A 166 -2.16 29.60 -31.85
C ASP A 166 -2.07 29.80 -33.38
N GLU A 167 -2.85 29.04 -34.17
CA GLU A 167 -3.29 29.44 -35.50
C GLU A 167 -4.83 29.41 -35.58
N GLU A 168 -5.44 30.60 -35.65
CA GLU A 168 -6.85 30.87 -35.97
C GLU A 168 -7.07 30.97 -37.50
N ASP A 169 -8.34 30.80 -37.89
CA ASP A 169 -9.02 31.17 -39.15
C ASP A 169 -8.81 30.23 -40.36
N GLU A 170 -9.83 29.84 -41.15
CA GLU A 170 -10.81 30.68 -41.83
C GLU A 170 -12.19 29.99 -42.01
N GLU A 171 -13.26 30.79 -41.92
CA GLU A 171 -14.62 30.46 -42.37
C GLU A 171 -14.78 30.66 -43.89
N GLU A 172 -15.60 29.83 -44.56
CA GLU A 172 -16.12 30.16 -45.89
C GLU A 172 -17.59 29.71 -46.06
N ASP A 173 -18.45 30.70 -46.32
CA ASP A 173 -19.89 30.65 -46.58
C ASP A 173 -20.28 29.95 -47.89
N LYS A 174 -21.51 29.39 -47.95
CA LYS A 174 -22.53 29.67 -49.00
C LYS A 174 -23.87 28.96 -48.77
N GLU A 175 -24.93 29.77 -48.72
CA GLU A 175 -26.36 29.41 -48.79
C GLU A 175 -26.79 29.12 -50.24
N ASP A 176 -27.69 28.16 -50.46
CA ASP A 176 -29.05 28.34 -51.03
C ASP A 176 -29.68 27.05 -51.63
N ASP A 177 -30.95 26.83 -51.22
CA ASP A 177 -32.11 26.17 -51.85
C ASP A 177 -32.13 24.67 -52.22
N ASP A 178 -33.00 23.88 -51.56
CA ASP A 178 -34.28 23.37 -52.14
C ASP A 178 -34.97 22.26 -51.28
N ASP A 179 -36.20 22.58 -50.85
CA ASP A 179 -37.45 21.79 -50.79
C ASP A 179 -37.60 20.42 -50.02
N LEU A 180 -38.41 20.47 -48.96
CA LEU A 180 -39.37 19.49 -48.39
C LEU A 180 -39.17 17.95 -48.54
N LYS A 181 -39.05 17.23 -47.40
CA LYS A 181 -40.14 16.41 -46.79
C LYS A 181 -39.68 15.54 -45.58
N LEU A 182 -40.48 15.62 -44.50
CA LEU A 182 -40.88 14.59 -43.49
C LEU A 182 -39.76 13.79 -42.76
N SER A 183 -39.72 13.62 -41.44
CA SER A 183 -40.75 13.71 -40.39
C SER A 183 -40.09 13.59 -39.01
N GLU A 184 -40.56 14.42 -38.07
CA GLU A 184 -40.68 14.23 -36.60
C GLU A 184 -39.38 14.00 -35.78
N ILE A 185 -38.81 15.00 -35.07
CA ILE A 185 -39.28 15.67 -33.82
C ILE A 185 -39.56 14.61 -32.73
N SER A 186 -38.95 14.56 -31.54
CA SER A 186 -38.32 15.58 -30.70
C SER A 186 -37.39 14.94 -29.66
N ARG A 187 -36.27 15.63 -29.36
CA ARG A 187 -35.79 15.78 -27.98
C ARG A 187 -36.68 16.80 -27.27
N LEU A 188 -36.94 16.64 -25.97
CA LEU A 188 -37.06 17.74 -24.97
C LEU A 188 -37.12 17.09 -23.57
N SER A 189 -36.17 17.30 -22.67
CA SER A 189 -35.98 18.44 -21.75
C SER A 189 -37.07 18.60 -20.67
N VAL A 190 -36.73 18.11 -19.45
CA VAL A 190 -36.91 18.60 -18.03
C VAL A 190 -38.07 19.57 -17.66
N PRO A 191 -38.41 19.89 -16.37
CA PRO A 191 -38.22 19.26 -15.04
C PRO A 191 -39.48 19.25 -14.11
N LEU A 192 -39.27 18.69 -12.90
CA LEU A 192 -39.84 19.08 -11.59
C LEU A 192 -41.26 18.65 -11.17
N LEU A 193 -41.27 18.12 -9.94
CA LEU A 193 -42.30 18.19 -8.91
C LEU A 193 -43.52 17.23 -8.99
N THR A 194 -43.81 16.75 -7.78
CA THR A 194 -45.12 16.53 -7.16
C THR A 194 -45.69 15.11 -7.09
N THR A 195 -46.06 14.80 -5.84
CA THR A 195 -47.16 13.94 -5.36
C THR A 195 -47.00 12.43 -5.48
N CYS A 196 -46.79 11.74 -4.35
CA CYS A 196 -47.81 11.32 -3.37
C CYS A 196 -48.83 10.30 -3.91
N LEU A 197 -48.75 9.09 -3.32
CA LEU A 197 -49.87 8.29 -2.83
C LEU A 197 -50.67 7.43 -3.85
N LEU A 198 -51.03 6.22 -3.40
CA LEU A 198 -51.85 5.16 -4.03
C LEU A 198 -51.14 4.37 -5.15
N MET A 199 -51.00 3.04 -5.13
CA MET A 199 -52.00 2.03 -4.75
C MET A 199 -51.37 0.78 -4.12
N LEU A 200 -51.74 0.52 -2.87
CA LEU A 200 -52.08 -0.82 -2.42
C LEU A 200 -53.50 -1.16 -2.94
N LEU A 201 -53.77 -2.47 -3.07
CA LEU A 201 -55.03 -3.15 -3.44
C LEU A 201 -55.32 -3.31 -4.94
N PHE A 202 -55.19 -4.55 -5.43
CA PHE A 202 -56.32 -5.44 -5.77
C PHE A 202 -55.74 -6.86 -5.94
N CYS A 203 -56.02 -7.77 -5.01
CA CYS A 203 -57.02 -8.85 -5.10
C CYS A 203 -56.35 -10.16 -5.56
N ASN A 204 -56.08 -11.14 -4.69
CA ASN A 204 -57.05 -12.06 -4.08
C ASN A 204 -57.86 -12.81 -5.16
N LEU A 205 -57.66 -14.12 -5.34
CA LEU A 205 -58.52 -15.17 -4.76
C LEU A 205 -58.35 -16.54 -5.46
N SER A 206 -58.24 -17.60 -4.63
CA SER A 206 -58.61 -19.02 -4.79
C SER A 206 -58.03 -19.83 -5.97
N THR A 207 -57.50 -21.05 -5.76
CA THR A 207 -58.01 -22.17 -4.93
C THR A 207 -56.85 -23.06 -4.49
#